data_AF-X1UGQ6-F1
#
_entry.id   AF-X1UGQ6-F1
#
_cell.length_a   1.000
_cell.length_b   1.000
_cell.length_c   1.000
_cell.angle_alpha   90.00
_cell.angle_beta   90.00
_cell.angle_gamma   90.00
#
_symmetry.space_group_name_H-M   'P 1'
#
loop_
_entity.id
_entity.type
_entity.pdbx_description
1 polymer ?
#
loop_
_entity_poly.entity_id
_entity_poly.type
_entity_poly.pdbx_seq_one_letter_code
_entity_poly.pdbx_strand_id
1 'polypeptide(L)'
;MKPYYEDNHINIYNKDCRSMDELPDECVQMVCTSPPYWGLRKYSGEQELIWGDNHCEHQWDIQKISLLHENRNFQIGTQEEVLATGSPLRHTHKTSELRAGFCSLCGAWKGAYGLEPT
;
A
#
# COMPACT_ATOMS: atom_id res chain seq x y z
N MET A 1 -2.34 -18.48 -24.48
CA MET A 1 -0.92 -18.12 -24.75
C MET A 1 -0.10 -19.40 -24.75
N LYS A 2 0.95 -19.52 -25.57
CA LYS A 2 1.81 -20.72 -25.56
C LYS A 2 2.84 -20.59 -24.41
N PRO A 3 3.14 -21.67 -23.65
CA PRO A 3 4.25 -21.67 -22.70
C PRO A 3 5.57 -21.33 -23.39
N TYR A 4 6.48 -20.67 -22.66
CA TYR A 4 7.87 -20.49 -23.09
C TYR A 4 8.64 -21.82 -23.06
N TYR A 5 8.34 -22.66 -22.07
CA TYR A 5 8.86 -24.01 -21.92
C TYR A 5 7.75 -24.92 -21.37
N GLU A 6 7.72 -26.16 -21.85
CA GLU A 6 6.72 -27.16 -21.48
C GLU A 6 7.35 -28.56 -21.54
N ASP A 7 7.13 -29.35 -20.48
CA ASP A 7 7.36 -30.79 -20.44
C ASP A 7 6.19 -31.51 -19.72
N ASN A 8 6.34 -32.79 -19.41
CA ASN A 8 5.29 -33.59 -18.76
C ASN A 8 4.88 -33.10 -17.35
N HIS A 9 5.70 -32.27 -16.70
CA HIS A 9 5.52 -31.84 -15.31
C HIS A 9 5.57 -30.33 -15.13
N ILE A 10 6.16 -29.58 -16.05
CA ILE A 10 6.53 -28.18 -15.87
C ILE A 10 6.03 -27.36 -17.07
N ASN A 11 5.32 -26.28 -16.76
CA ASN A 11 5.01 -25.21 -17.70
C ASN A 11 5.62 -23.90 -17.20
N ILE A 12 6.40 -23.22 -18.04
CA ILE A 12 7.00 -21.92 -17.73
C ILE A 12 6.41 -20.88 -18.68
N TYR A 13 5.88 -19.79 -18.12
CA TYR A 13 5.33 -18.67 -18.85
C TYR A 13 6.17 -17.41 -18.60
N ASN A 14 6.53 -16.70 -19.68
CA ASN A 14 7.06 -15.34 -19.58
C ASN A 14 5.90 -14.36 -19.74
N LYS A 15 5.33 -13.94 -18.62
CA LYS A 15 4.07 -13.17 -18.56
C LYS A 15 4.03 -12.29 -17.31
N ASP A 16 3.12 -11.31 -17.33
CA ASP A 16 2.67 -10.59 -16.15
C ASP A 16 1.87 -11.52 -15.22
N CYS A 17 2.32 -11.68 -13.98
CA CYS A 17 1.69 -12.56 -12.99
C CYS A 17 0.32 -12.06 -12.50
N ARG A 18 -0.13 -10.86 -12.89
CA ARG A 18 -1.47 -10.35 -12.57
C ARG A 18 -2.57 -10.92 -13.46
N SER A 19 -2.20 -11.48 -14.62
CA SER A 19 -3.12 -12.22 -15.49
C SER A 19 -2.64 -13.66 -15.52
N MET A 20 -3.45 -14.56 -14.97
CA MET A 20 -3.18 -16.01 -14.92
C MET A 20 -4.42 -16.81 -15.35
N ASP A 21 -5.17 -16.28 -16.32
CA ASP A 21 -6.45 -16.83 -16.80
C ASP A 21 -6.35 -18.27 -17.34
N GLU A 22 -5.12 -18.74 -17.62
CA GLU A 22 -4.82 -20.13 -17.97
C GLU A 22 -4.93 -21.12 -16.81
N LEU A 23 -4.90 -20.64 -15.56
CA LEU A 23 -5.05 -21.47 -14.37
C LEU A 23 -6.52 -21.41 -13.91
N PRO A 24 -7.19 -22.56 -13.74
CA PRO A 24 -8.52 -22.58 -13.13
C PRO A 24 -8.48 -22.09 -11.68
N ASP A 25 -9.61 -21.56 -11.22
CA ASP A 25 -9.79 -21.23 -9.81
C ASP A 25 -9.58 -22.46 -8.93
N GLU A 26 -9.03 -22.24 -7.73
CA GLU A 26 -8.80 -23.26 -6.70
C GLU A 26 -7.90 -24.44 -7.14
N CYS A 27 -7.10 -24.30 -8.21
CA CYS A 27 -6.26 -25.39 -8.71
C CYS A 27 -4.87 -25.49 -8.04
N VAL A 28 -4.44 -24.47 -7.30
CA VAL A 28 -3.08 -24.33 -6.75
C VAL A 28 -3.05 -24.68 -5.26
N GLN A 29 -2.20 -25.64 -4.87
CA GLN A 29 -2.05 -26.04 -3.46
C GLN A 29 -1.00 -25.21 -2.70
N MET A 30 0.01 -24.69 -3.39
CA MET A 30 1.09 -23.90 -2.79
C MET A 30 1.58 -22.82 -3.76
N VAL A 31 1.76 -21.61 -3.23
CA VAL A 31 2.43 -20.51 -3.94
C VAL A 31 3.77 -20.25 -3.25
N CYS A 32 4.86 -20.43 -3.99
CA CYS A 32 6.21 -20.05 -3.55
C CYS A 32 6.66 -18.86 -4.39
N THR A 33 6.85 -17.71 -3.74
CA THR A 33 7.24 -16.47 -4.43
C THR A 33 8.22 -15.67 -3.58
N SER A 34 9.18 -15.04 -4.24
CA SER A 34 10.04 -14.02 -3.67
C SER A 34 9.81 -12.73 -4.47
N PRO A 35 8.64 -12.07 -4.30
CA PRO A 35 8.32 -10.88 -5.06
C PRO A 35 9.39 -9.80 -4.80
N PRO A 36 9.64 -8.89 -5.74
CA PRO A 36 10.62 -7.83 -5.54
C PRO A 36 10.22 -6.96 -4.33
N TYR A 37 11.06 -6.93 -3.29
CA TYR A 37 10.81 -6.15 -2.08
C TYR A 37 11.21 -4.66 -2.25
N TRP A 38 10.19 -3.79 -2.18
CA TRP A 38 10.03 -2.48 -1.51
C TRP A 38 11.13 -1.39 -1.60
N GLY A 39 10.70 -0.20 -2.08
CA GLY A 39 11.33 1.10 -1.81
C GLY A 39 12.35 1.62 -2.82
N LEU A 40 12.96 0.76 -3.63
CA LEU A 40 14.04 1.17 -4.56
C LEU A 40 13.62 1.30 -6.02
N ARG A 41 12.40 0.88 -6.38
CA ARG A 41 11.92 0.95 -7.76
C ARG A 41 10.47 1.42 -7.78
N LYS A 42 10.27 2.73 -7.89
CA LYS A 42 9.03 3.25 -8.52
C LYS A 42 9.15 2.92 -10.00
N TYR A 43 8.47 1.86 -10.45
CA TYR A 43 8.42 1.58 -11.89
C TYR A 43 7.63 2.70 -12.58
N SER A 44 8.02 3.03 -13.82
CA SER A 44 7.31 4.04 -14.60
C SER A 44 5.93 3.56 -15.00
N GLY A 45 4.97 4.49 -15.09
CA GLY A 45 3.58 4.21 -15.48
C GLY A 45 2.60 4.32 -14.32
N GLU A 46 1.35 3.96 -14.59
CA GLU A 46 0.30 3.87 -13.57
C GLU A 46 0.55 2.62 -12.71
N GLN A 47 0.60 2.81 -11.40
CA GLN A 47 0.93 1.76 -10.44
C GLN A 47 -0.14 1.63 -9.37
N GLU A 48 -1.04 2.63 -9.25
CA GLU A 48 -2.16 2.51 -8.33
C GLU A 48 -3.16 1.51 -8.87
N LEU A 49 -3.31 0.40 -8.16
CA LEU A 49 -4.31 -0.62 -8.44
C LEU A 49 -5.24 -0.76 -7.24
N ILE A 50 -6.39 -1.37 -7.48
CA ILE A 50 -7.32 -1.78 -6.44
C ILE A 50 -7.27 -3.30 -6.35
N TRP A 51 -7.02 -3.82 -5.15
CA TRP A 51 -6.96 -5.24 -4.84
C TRP A 51 -8.08 -5.59 -3.87
N GLY A 52 -8.92 -6.56 -4.22
CA GLY A 52 -10.04 -7.00 -3.39
C GLY A 52 -11.30 -7.19 -4.21
N ASP A 53 -12.45 -6.84 -3.62
CA ASP A 53 -13.75 -7.05 -4.23
C ASP A 53 -14.01 -6.15 -5.45
N ASN A 54 -14.08 -6.76 -6.64
CA ASN A 54 -14.32 -6.06 -7.90
C ASN A 54 -15.80 -5.65 -8.12
N HIS A 55 -16.73 -6.05 -7.24
CA HIS A 55 -18.15 -5.70 -7.36
C HIS A 55 -18.56 -4.50 -6.49
N CYS A 56 -17.64 -4.00 -5.67
CA CYS A 56 -17.86 -2.83 -4.83
C CYS A 56 -17.56 -1.55 -5.61
N GLU A 57 -18.39 -0.51 -5.47
CA GLU A 57 -18.11 0.82 -6.06
C GLU A 57 -16.94 1.56 -5.38
N HIS A 58 -16.41 0.98 -4.30
CA HIS A 58 -15.31 1.45 -3.49
C HIS A 58 -15.44 2.89 -2.94
N GLN A 59 -15.52 2.98 -1.61
CA GLN A 59 -15.38 4.25 -0.89
C GLN A 59 -14.01 4.32 -0.21
N TRP A 60 -13.20 5.31 -0.59
CA TRP A 60 -11.88 5.58 -0.01
C TRP A 60 -11.97 6.73 0.99
N ASP A 61 -11.88 6.42 2.28
CA ASP A 61 -12.05 7.44 3.32
C ASP A 61 -10.77 8.24 3.58
N ILE A 62 -10.95 9.53 3.82
CA ILE A 62 -9.89 10.42 4.30
C ILE A 62 -9.89 10.33 5.82
N GLN A 63 -8.80 9.84 6.39
CA GLN A 63 -8.62 9.86 7.83
C GLN A 63 -7.84 11.10 8.25
N LYS A 64 -8.42 11.87 9.18
CA LYS A 64 -7.72 12.94 9.89
C LYS A 64 -6.97 12.33 11.04
N ILE A 65 -5.67 12.12 10.86
CA ILE A 65 -4.80 11.69 11.96
C ILE A 65 -4.09 12.90 12.57
N SER A 66 -3.92 12.90 13.89
CA SER A 66 -2.96 13.79 14.54
C SER A 66 -1.55 13.35 14.15
N LEU A 67 -0.68 14.32 13.84
CA LEU A 67 0.71 13.99 13.53
C LEU A 67 1.39 13.47 14.80
N LEU A 68 1.73 12.18 14.87
CA LEU A 68 2.47 11.57 16.00
C LEU A 68 3.83 12.26 16.31
N HIS A 69 4.31 13.15 15.43
CA HIS A 69 5.56 13.89 15.56
C HIS A 69 5.41 15.27 16.24
N GLU A 70 4.45 15.47 17.14
CA GLU A 70 4.30 16.76 17.85
C GLU A 70 5.51 17.12 18.75
N ASN A 71 6.41 16.16 19.01
CA ASN A 71 7.61 16.40 19.81
C ASN A 71 8.91 15.92 19.14
N ARG A 72 9.32 16.58 18.06
CA ARG A 72 10.68 16.40 17.50
C ARG A 72 11.80 16.86 18.44
N ASN A 73 11.47 17.48 19.57
CA ASN A 73 12.42 18.06 20.51
C ASN A 73 12.68 17.18 21.75
N PHE A 74 12.03 16.00 21.87
CA PHE A 74 12.09 15.14 23.06
C PHE A 74 11.81 15.88 24.39
N GLN A 75 11.06 16.99 24.34
CA GLN A 75 10.79 17.81 25.52
C GLN A 75 9.63 17.24 26.32
N ILE A 76 9.77 17.16 27.64
CA ILE A 76 8.70 16.70 28.52
C ILE A 76 7.66 17.83 28.62
N GLY A 77 6.41 17.55 28.24
CA GLY A 77 5.31 18.51 28.33
C GLY A 77 4.32 18.42 27.16
N THR A 78 3.16 19.03 27.34
CA THR A 78 2.19 19.28 26.28
C THR A 78 2.75 20.27 25.26
N GLN A 79 2.21 20.26 24.04
CA GLN A 79 2.65 21.19 23.01
C GLN A 79 2.44 22.66 23.46
N GLU A 80 1.36 22.96 24.19
CA GLU A 80 1.13 24.30 24.75
C GLU A 80 2.25 24.77 25.70
N GLU A 81 2.75 23.87 26.56
CA GLU A 81 3.86 24.17 27.50
C GLU A 81 5.18 24.42 26.77
N VAL A 82 5.49 23.63 25.75
CA VAL A 82 6.68 23.83 24.91
C VAL A 82 6.60 25.16 24.16
N LEU A 83 5.42 25.54 23.66
CA LEU A 83 5.20 26.79 22.93
C LEU A 83 5.33 28.04 23.80
N ALA A 84 4.96 27.95 25.07
CA ALA A 84 5.09 29.05 26.03
C ALA A 84 6.56 29.49 26.24
N THR A 85 7.54 28.66 25.88
CA THR A 85 8.98 28.98 25.98
C THR A 85 9.50 29.93 24.88
N GLY A 86 8.62 30.39 23.97
CA GLY A 86 8.92 31.51 23.05
C GLY A 86 9.56 31.12 21.71
N SER A 87 9.59 29.84 21.36
CA SER A 87 10.04 29.40 20.03
C SER A 87 8.95 29.66 18.98
N PRO A 88 9.24 30.41 17.90
CA PRO A 88 8.24 30.70 16.87
C PRO A 88 7.86 29.44 16.10
N LEU A 89 6.56 29.19 15.99
CA LEU A 89 6.00 28.11 15.19
C LEU A 89 6.26 28.34 13.70
N ARG A 90 7.19 27.58 13.12
CA ARG A 90 7.33 27.48 11.67
C ARG A 90 6.52 26.25 11.22
N HIS A 91 5.23 26.45 11.00
CA HIS A 91 4.31 25.51 10.34
C HIS A 91 4.13 24.14 11.01
N THR A 92 3.47 24.10 12.17
CA THR A 92 2.93 22.85 12.73
C THR A 92 1.48 22.66 12.31
N HIS A 93 1.24 21.70 11.41
CA HIS A 93 -0.10 21.17 11.18
C HIS A 93 -0.42 20.16 12.31
N LYS A 94 -1.35 20.48 13.22
CA LYS A 94 -1.78 19.53 14.29
C LYS A 94 -2.38 18.24 13.73
N THR A 95 -2.99 18.32 12.55
CA THR A 95 -3.60 17.18 11.87
C THR A 95 -3.15 17.14 10.42
N SER A 96 -3.01 15.91 9.91
CA SER A 96 -2.83 15.64 8.49
C SER A 96 -4.00 14.82 7.99
N GLU A 97 -4.56 15.22 6.85
CA GLU A 97 -5.48 14.38 6.10
C GLU A 97 -4.66 13.35 5.31
N LEU A 98 -4.72 12.10 5.74
CA LEU A 98 -4.18 10.98 4.97
C LEU A 98 -5.34 10.25 4.30
N ARG A 99 -5.23 10.03 2.99
CA ARG A 99 -6.14 9.12 2.29
C ARG A 99 -5.81 7.70 2.72
N ALA A 100 -6.79 6.98 3.24
CA ALA A 100 -6.61 5.57 3.54
C ALA A 100 -6.44 4.79 2.23
N GLY A 101 -5.53 3.82 2.25
CA GLY A 101 -5.42 2.86 1.17
C GLY A 101 -6.55 1.82 1.21
N PHE A 102 -7.36 1.72 2.25
CA PHE A 102 -8.38 0.67 2.35
C PHE A 102 -9.80 1.23 2.15
N CYS A 103 -10.63 0.45 1.47
CA CYS A 103 -12.02 0.74 1.24
C CYS A 103 -12.83 0.43 2.49
N SER A 104 -13.66 1.38 2.94
CA SER A 104 -14.47 1.21 4.16
C SER A 104 -15.67 0.28 3.99
N LEU A 105 -16.04 -0.05 2.74
CA LEU A 105 -17.19 -0.91 2.44
C LEU A 105 -16.82 -2.40 2.36
N CYS A 106 -15.71 -2.73 1.69
CA CYS A 106 -15.32 -4.12 1.39
C CYS A 106 -13.91 -4.49 1.87
N GLY A 107 -13.14 -3.53 2.41
CA GLY A 107 -11.75 -3.77 2.82
C GLY A 107 -10.76 -3.92 1.66
N ALA A 108 -11.17 -3.71 0.41
CA ALA A 108 -10.26 -3.66 -0.73
C ALA A 108 -9.17 -2.62 -0.51
N TRP A 109 -7.96 -2.87 -0.99
CA TRP A 109 -6.83 -1.98 -0.85
C TRP A 109 -6.54 -1.27 -2.18
N LYS A 110 -6.23 0.02 -2.13
CA LYS A 110 -5.75 0.86 -3.23
C LYS A 110 -4.36 1.37 -2.90
N GLY A 111 -3.42 1.11 -3.78
CA GLY A 111 -2.02 1.46 -3.57
C GLY A 111 -1.13 1.06 -4.73
N ALA A 112 0.19 1.18 -4.58
CA ALA A 112 1.18 0.83 -5.59
C ALA A 112 2.06 -0.33 -5.14
N TYR A 113 2.79 -0.95 -6.09
CA TYR A 113 3.67 -2.08 -5.79
C TYR A 113 4.67 -1.76 -4.67
N GLY A 114 4.57 -2.48 -3.55
CA GLY A 114 5.51 -2.40 -2.44
C GLY A 114 5.36 -1.15 -1.55
N LEU A 115 4.19 -0.52 -1.52
CA LEU A 115 3.83 0.53 -0.55
C LEU A 115 2.67 0.08 0.35
N GLU A 116 2.65 -1.19 0.77
CA GLU A 116 1.64 -1.62 1.75
C GLU A 116 1.88 -0.86 3.08
N PRO A 117 0.83 -0.50 3.84
CA PRO A 117 1.00 0.14 5.14
C PRO A 117 1.74 -0.79 6.11
N THR A 118 2.87 -0.34 6.66
CA THR A 118 3.56 -0.98 7.79
C THR A 118 2.92 -0.64 9.12
#